data_AF-A0A2T5LVR7-F1
#
_entry.id   AF-A0A2T5LVR7-F1
#
_cell.length_a   1.000
_cell.length_b   1.000
_cell.length_c   1.000
_cell.angle_alpha   90.00
_cell.angle_beta   90.00
_cell.angle_gamma   90.00
#
_symmetry.space_group_name_H-M   'P 1'
#
loop_
_entity.id
_entity.type
_entity.pdbx_description
1 polymer ?
#
loop_
_entity_poly.entity_id
_entity_poly.type
_entity_poly.pdbx_seq_one_letter_code
_entity_poly.pdbx_strand_id
1 'polypeptide(L)'
;MLWNWNVIDTCFLSSSWHVTTQGMFAVSCIGAALLGVSLEFLRRVSKDYEESIIRQFQRYAAAQMDSEISPFVCGAPPTYITYRASPLQQIIRAVLHLAQFAVAYITMLIAMYYNGYMIISIFLGAFLGKFLFDWGQYRIVLGQ
;
A
#
# COMPACT_ATOMS: atom_id res chain seq x y z
N MET A 1 -7.67 -0.85 -27.65
CA MET A 1 -7.11 -2.03 -28.34
C MET A 1 -8.01 -3.21 -28.02
N LEU A 2 -8.15 -4.17 -28.94
CA LEU A 2 -8.94 -5.38 -28.69
C LEU A 2 -8.15 -6.33 -27.77
N TRP A 3 -8.89 -7.10 -26.97
CA TRP A 3 -8.32 -8.16 -26.14
C TRP A 3 -7.45 -9.12 -26.97
N ASN A 4 -6.22 -9.37 -26.53
CA ASN A 4 -5.27 -10.23 -27.24
C ASN A 4 -4.53 -11.22 -26.32
N TRP A 5 -3.99 -12.27 -26.93
CA TRP A 5 -3.18 -13.32 -26.28
C TRP A 5 -1.82 -13.49 -26.98
N ASN A 6 -1.32 -12.42 -27.60
CA ASN A 6 -0.07 -12.47 -28.35
C ASN A 6 1.12 -12.42 -27.38
N VAL A 7 2.16 -13.20 -27.69
CA VAL A 7 3.34 -13.36 -26.82
C VAL A 7 4.61 -12.79 -27.50
N ILE A 8 4.62 -12.71 -28.83
CA ILE A 8 5.77 -12.33 -29.65
C ILE A 8 5.46 -11.00 -30.35
N ASP A 9 6.50 -10.16 -30.48
CA ASP A 9 6.51 -8.84 -31.11
C ASP A 9 5.53 -7.83 -30.47
N THR A 10 5.49 -7.83 -29.14
CA THR A 10 4.68 -6.90 -28.35
C THR A 10 5.53 -5.83 -27.68
N CYS A 11 5.07 -4.57 -27.72
CA CYS A 11 5.69 -3.43 -27.05
C CYS A 11 4.69 -2.83 -26.04
N PHE A 12 5.00 -2.87 -24.74
CA PHE A 12 4.05 -2.48 -23.69
C PHE A 12 4.10 -0.99 -23.30
N LEU A 13 5.28 -0.47 -22.93
CA LEU A 13 5.43 0.88 -22.38
C LEU A 13 6.29 1.80 -23.25
N SER A 14 7.38 1.25 -23.80
CA SER A 14 8.33 1.96 -24.64
C SER A 14 8.90 1.00 -25.68
N SER A 15 9.41 1.53 -26.80
CA SER A 15 10.06 0.72 -27.84
C SER A 15 11.27 -0.07 -27.32
N SER A 16 11.87 0.35 -26.20
CA SER A 16 12.91 -0.39 -25.51
C SER A 16 12.40 -1.66 -24.79
N TRP A 17 11.11 -1.72 -24.45
CA TRP A 17 10.45 -2.89 -23.88
C TRP A 17 9.75 -3.70 -24.97
N HIS A 18 10.51 -4.10 -26.00
CA HIS A 18 10.03 -4.92 -27.11
C HIS A 18 10.30 -6.41 -26.84
N VAL A 19 9.25 -7.23 -26.89
CA VAL A 19 9.32 -8.66 -26.58
C VAL A 19 9.42 -9.47 -27.86
N THR A 20 10.62 -9.96 -28.19
CA THR A 20 10.87 -10.81 -29.37
C THR A 20 10.90 -12.32 -29.06
N THR A 21 11.00 -12.72 -27.79
CA THR A 21 11.09 -14.13 -27.38
C THR A 21 10.10 -14.47 -26.27
N GLN A 22 9.70 -15.74 -26.21
CA GLN A 22 8.80 -16.24 -25.16
C GLN A 22 9.38 -16.06 -23.75
N GLY A 23 10.71 -16.20 -23.60
CA GLY A 23 11.39 -15.98 -22.31
C GLY A 23 11.30 -14.52 -21.85
N MET A 24 11.50 -13.55 -22.75
CA MET A 24 11.35 -12.14 -22.41
C MET A 24 9.90 -11.77 -22.07
N PHE A 25 8.93 -12.45 -22.68
CA PHE A 25 7.52 -12.32 -22.30
C PHE A 25 7.26 -12.81 -20.87
N ALA A 26 7.79 -13.98 -20.51
CA ALA A 26 7.65 -14.53 -19.16
C ALA A 26 8.26 -13.59 -18.10
N VAL A 27 9.43 -13.01 -18.38
CA VAL A 27 10.04 -11.99 -17.51
C VAL A 27 9.16 -10.76 -17.38
N SER A 28 8.52 -10.32 -18.47
CA SER A 28 7.58 -9.19 -18.44
C SER A 28 6.35 -9.49 -17.58
N CYS A 29 5.82 -10.72 -17.64
CA CYS A 29 4.73 -11.18 -16.78
C CYS A 29 5.13 -11.18 -15.30
N ILE A 30 6.32 -11.71 -14.98
CA ILE A 30 6.87 -11.70 -13.62
C ILE A 30 7.06 -10.25 -13.13
N GLY A 31 7.58 -9.37 -13.98
CA GLY A 31 7.72 -7.94 -13.69
C GLY A 31 6.37 -7.28 -13.36
N ALA A 32 5.34 -7.57 -14.15
CA ALA A 32 3.99 -7.06 -13.90
C ALA A 32 3.39 -7.60 -12.58
N ALA A 33 3.60 -8.88 -12.27
CA ALA A 33 3.21 -9.46 -10.98
C ALA A 33 3.96 -8.79 -9.82
N LEU A 34 5.28 -8.57 -9.96
CA LEU A 34 6.10 -7.89 -8.95
C LEU A 34 5.67 -6.43 -8.74
N LEU A 35 5.23 -5.72 -9.78
CA LEU A 35 4.63 -4.40 -9.64
C LEU A 35 3.36 -4.46 -8.77
N GLY A 36 2.49 -5.43 -9.01
CA GLY A 36 1.31 -5.69 -8.18
C GLY A 36 1.67 -6.00 -6.72
N VAL A 37 2.67 -6.86 -6.49
CA VAL A 37 3.19 -7.17 -5.15
C VAL A 37 3.77 -5.92 -4.47
N SER A 38 4.53 -5.10 -5.20
CA SER A 38 5.16 -3.88 -4.68
C SER A 38 4.13 -2.81 -4.28
N LEU A 39 2.98 -2.75 -4.95
CA LEU A 39 1.87 -1.87 -4.55
C LEU A 39 1.33 -2.22 -3.17
N GLU A 40 1.11 -3.51 -2.92
CA GLU A 40 0.64 -3.97 -1.62
C GLU A 40 1.71 -3.79 -0.54
N PHE A 41 2.98 -3.98 -0.88
CA PHE A 41 4.09 -3.67 0.02
C PHE A 41 4.11 -2.17 0.40
N LEU A 42 4.00 -1.26 -0.57
CA LEU A 42 3.96 0.18 -0.30
C LEU A 42 2.72 0.59 0.52
N ARG A 43 1.57 -0.06 0.29
CA ARG A 43 0.36 0.12 1.10
C ARG A 43 0.60 -0.33 2.54
N ARG A 44 1.29 -1.48 2.72
CA ARG A 44 1.65 -1.99 4.05
C ARG A 44 2.58 -1.05 4.79
N VAL A 45 3.65 -0.57 4.15
CA VAL A 45 4.58 0.40 4.74
C VAL A 45 3.87 1.68 5.15
N SER A 46 2.96 2.20 4.31
CA SER A 46 2.17 3.38 4.65
C SER A 46 1.28 3.17 5.87
N LYS A 47 0.63 2.00 5.97
CA LYS A 47 -0.20 1.64 7.12
C LYS A 47 0.63 1.49 8.39
N ASP A 48 1.73 0.75 8.33
CA ASP A 48 2.63 0.56 9.48
C ASP A 48 3.21 1.90 9.96
N TYR A 49 3.52 2.81 9.02
CA TYR A 49 3.97 4.15 9.35
C TYR A 49 2.89 4.98 10.06
N GLU A 50 1.65 4.99 9.57
CA GLU A 50 0.54 5.67 10.24
C GLU A 50 0.27 5.07 11.64
N GLU A 51 0.30 3.74 11.79
CA GLU A 51 0.18 3.08 13.10
C GLU A 51 1.31 3.48 14.06
N SER A 52 2.55 3.60 13.56
CA SER A 52 3.69 4.01 14.37
C SER A 52 3.52 5.43 14.94
N ILE A 53 2.98 6.34 14.11
CA ILE A 53 2.67 7.72 14.51
C ILE A 53 1.59 7.72 15.60
N ILE A 54 0.52 6.94 15.43
CA ILE A 54 -0.54 6.83 16.44
C ILE A 54 0.01 6.30 17.77
N ARG A 55 0.85 5.26 17.74
CA ARG A 55 1.47 4.69 18.94
C ARG A 55 2.38 5.71 19.66
N GLN A 56 3.08 6.56 18.92
CA GLN A 56 3.86 7.66 19.49
C GLN A 56 2.93 8.64 20.23
N PHE A 57 1.87 9.12 19.57
CA PHE A 57 0.93 10.06 20.19
C PHE A 57 0.21 9.48 21.42
N GLN A 58 -0.16 8.19 21.39
CA GLN A 58 -0.76 7.51 22.55
C GLN A 58 0.18 7.50 23.77
N ARG A 59 1.50 7.31 23.57
CA ARG A 59 2.48 7.35 24.67
C ARG A 59 2.62 8.76 25.25
N TYR A 60 2.65 9.79 24.41
CA TYR A 60 2.70 11.18 24.87
C TYR A 60 1.45 11.55 25.67
N ALA A 61 0.26 11.15 25.20
CA ALA A 61 -1.00 11.38 25.90
C ALA A 61 -1.04 10.66 27.27
N ALA A 62 -0.61 9.40 27.34
CA ALA A 62 -0.58 8.63 28.58
C ALA A 62 0.37 9.24 29.63
N ALA A 63 1.55 9.72 29.21
CA ALA A 63 2.49 10.40 30.11
C ALA A 63 1.93 11.72 30.68
N GLN A 64 1.09 12.42 29.91
CA GLN A 64 0.47 13.66 30.36
C GLN A 64 -0.65 13.42 31.38
N MET A 65 -1.44 12.34 31.21
CA MET A 65 -2.53 12.01 32.15
C MET A 65 -2.03 11.57 33.54
N ASP A 66 -0.85 10.94 33.65
CA ASP A 66 -0.27 10.53 34.94
C ASP A 66 0.07 11.73 35.85
N SER A 67 0.23 12.92 35.27
CA SER A 67 0.51 14.16 35.99
C SER A 67 -0.76 14.84 36.54
N GLU A 68 -1.94 14.50 36.01
CA GLU A 68 -3.25 14.97 36.49
C GLU A 68 -4.00 13.78 37.10
N ILE A 69 -3.64 13.38 38.32
CA ILE A 69 -4.46 12.47 39.14
C ILE A 69 -5.80 13.17 39.42
N SER A 70 -6.74 13.04 38.48
CA SER A 70 -8.16 13.29 38.71
C SER A 70 -8.81 11.91 38.87
N PRO A 71 -9.33 11.59 40.07
CA PRO A 71 -9.89 10.26 40.34
C PRO A 71 -11.02 10.00 39.36
N PHE A 72 -11.06 8.77 38.85
CA PHE A 72 -12.12 8.18 38.04
C PHE A 72 -13.52 8.63 38.52
N VAL A 73 -14.08 9.65 37.86
CA VAL A 73 -15.49 10.03 38.02
C VAL A 73 -16.28 9.27 36.97
N CYS A 74 -17.11 8.33 37.41
CA CYS A 74 -18.07 7.65 36.54
C CYS A 74 -18.94 8.69 35.82
N GLY A 75 -18.82 8.79 34.48
CA GLY A 75 -19.62 9.70 33.65
C GLY A 75 -18.89 10.92 33.09
N ALA A 76 -17.56 11.02 33.21
CA ALA A 76 -16.81 12.08 32.54
C ALA A 76 -16.92 11.97 31.00
N PRO A 77 -17.14 13.09 30.28
CA PRO A 77 -17.19 13.08 28.82
C PRO A 77 -15.83 12.67 28.23
N PRO A 78 -15.80 11.99 27.07
CA PRO A 78 -14.55 11.58 26.45
C PRO A 78 -13.67 12.79 26.13
N THR A 79 -12.54 12.91 26.82
CA THR A 79 -11.52 13.92 26.52
C THR A 79 -10.79 13.52 25.25
N TYR A 80 -10.92 14.33 24.21
CA TYR A 80 -10.21 14.15 22.95
C TYR A 80 -8.96 15.04 22.94
N ILE A 81 -7.81 14.44 22.63
CA ILE A 81 -6.57 15.21 22.41
C ILE A 81 -6.25 15.10 20.92
N THR A 82 -6.33 16.22 20.21
CA THR A 82 -6.00 16.29 18.79
C THR A 82 -4.54 16.69 18.62
N TYR A 83 -3.71 15.77 18.12
CA TYR A 83 -2.32 16.05 17.76
C TYR A 83 -2.19 16.32 16.27
N ARG A 84 -1.42 17.34 15.90
CA ARG A 84 -1.09 17.66 14.51
C ARG A 84 0.23 16.99 14.12
N ALA A 85 0.24 16.28 13.00
CA ALA A 85 1.47 15.69 12.46
C ALA A 85 2.53 16.76 12.16
N SER A 86 3.79 16.44 12.42
CA SER A 86 4.90 17.34 12.12
C SER A 86 5.10 17.50 10.60
N PRO A 87 5.75 18.59 10.14
CA PRO A 87 6.01 18.77 8.71
C PRO A 87 6.79 17.61 8.08
N LEU A 88 7.77 17.06 8.80
CA LEU A 88 8.55 15.90 8.36
C LEU A 88 7.65 14.66 8.23
N GLN A 89 6.78 14.40 9.21
CA GLN A 89 5.85 13.27 9.15
C GLN A 89 4.91 13.37 7.96
N GLN A 90 4.41 14.58 7.66
CA GLN A 90 3.55 14.85 6.52
C GLN A 90 4.28 14.65 5.18
N ILE A 91 5.56 15.04 5.07
CA ILE A 91 6.37 14.82 3.87
C ILE A 91 6.53 13.32 3.61
N ILE A 92 6.89 12.52 4.62
CA ILE A 92 7.05 11.06 4.45
C ILE A 92 5.73 10.44 3.96
N ARG A 93 4.60 10.80 4.57
CA ARG A 93 3.28 10.32 4.16
C ARG A 93 2.95 10.70 2.71
N ALA A 94 3.26 11.93 2.31
CA ALA A 94 3.06 12.40 0.94
C ALA A 94 3.94 11.64 -0.07
N VAL A 95 5.19 11.34 0.28
CA VAL A 95 6.11 10.55 -0.58
C VAL A 95 5.62 9.12 -0.74
N LEU A 96 5.18 8.47 0.34
CA LEU A 96 4.60 7.11 0.26
C LEU A 96 3.34 7.09 -0.61
N HIS A 97 2.47 8.10 -0.49
CA HIS A 97 1.29 8.24 -1.35
C HIS A 97 1.66 8.44 -2.82
N LEU A 98 2.64 9.31 -3.11
CA LEU A 98 3.11 9.54 -4.48
C LEU A 98 3.70 8.25 -5.08
N ALA A 99 4.46 7.48 -4.31
CA ALA A 99 5.01 6.20 -4.75
C ALA A 99 3.91 5.18 -5.09
N GLN A 100 2.88 5.05 -4.23
CA GLN A 100 1.73 4.18 -4.51
C GLN A 100 0.99 4.61 -5.79
N PHE A 101 0.77 5.92 -5.95
CA PHE A 101 0.12 6.47 -7.13
C PHE A 101 0.94 6.18 -8.40
N ALA A 102 2.26 6.41 -8.37
CA ALA A 102 3.14 6.16 -9.51
C ALA A 102 3.10 4.69 -9.96
N VAL A 103 3.25 3.73 -9.04
CA VAL A 103 3.24 2.31 -9.38
C VAL A 103 1.86 1.87 -9.87
N ALA A 104 0.77 2.43 -9.33
CA ALA A 104 -0.59 2.12 -9.78
C ALA A 104 -0.81 2.58 -11.21
N TYR A 105 -0.30 3.76 -11.58
CA TYR A 105 -0.37 4.28 -12.95
C TYR A 105 0.47 3.46 -13.93
N ILE A 106 1.68 3.03 -13.55
CA ILE A 106 2.48 2.12 -14.40
C ILE A 106 1.72 0.81 -14.65
N THR A 107 1.15 0.24 -13.59
CA THR A 107 0.35 -1.00 -13.69
C THR A 107 -0.87 -0.81 -14.57
N MET A 108 -1.54 0.34 -14.47
CA MET A 108 -2.67 0.70 -15.31
C MET A 108 -2.27 0.86 -16.79
N LEU A 109 -1.13 1.51 -17.07
CA LEU A 109 -0.61 1.64 -18.44
C LEU A 109 -0.35 0.26 -19.06
N ILE A 110 0.22 -0.67 -18.30
CA ILE A 110 0.42 -2.06 -18.74
C ILE A 110 -0.92 -2.75 -19.01
N ALA A 111 -1.92 -2.58 -18.13
CA ALA A 111 -3.24 -3.17 -18.31
C ALA A 111 -3.97 -2.64 -19.56
N MET A 112 -3.75 -1.37 -19.93
CA MET A 112 -4.31 -0.75 -21.13
C MET A 112 -3.78 -1.31 -22.45
N TYR A 113 -2.79 -2.21 -22.41
CA TYR A 113 -2.36 -2.99 -23.58
C TYR A 113 -3.34 -4.12 -23.95
N TYR A 114 -4.33 -4.42 -23.08
CA TYR A 114 -5.38 -5.43 -23.30
C TYR A 114 -4.84 -6.84 -23.63
N ASN A 115 -3.66 -7.18 -23.12
CA ASN A 115 -3.12 -8.55 -23.21
C ASN A 115 -3.54 -9.36 -21.98
N GLY A 116 -4.17 -10.51 -22.22
CA GLY A 116 -4.73 -11.33 -21.15
C GLY A 116 -3.69 -11.85 -20.15
N TYR A 117 -2.50 -12.25 -20.60
CA TYR A 117 -1.46 -12.78 -19.71
C TYR A 117 -0.91 -11.72 -18.75
N MET A 118 -0.73 -10.49 -19.24
CA MET A 118 -0.28 -9.37 -18.40
C MET A 118 -1.33 -8.99 -17.36
N ILE A 119 -2.61 -8.93 -17.74
CA ILE A 119 -3.71 -8.64 -16.82
C ILE A 119 -3.82 -9.72 -15.73
N ILE A 120 -3.75 -11.00 -16.11
CA ILE A 120 -3.77 -12.10 -15.14
C ILE A 120 -2.58 -12.02 -14.20
N SER A 121 -1.39 -11.70 -14.71
CA SER A 121 -0.17 -11.56 -13.90
C SER A 121 -0.26 -10.41 -12.90
N ILE A 122 -0.87 -9.27 -13.29
CA ILE A 122 -1.15 -8.15 -12.38
C ILE A 122 -2.09 -8.58 -11.25
N PHE A 123 -3.18 -9.29 -11.57
CA PHE A 123 -4.13 -9.77 -10.55
C PHE A 123 -3.51 -10.79 -9.61
N LEU A 124 -2.73 -11.75 -10.13
CA LEU A 124 -1.99 -12.70 -9.30
C LEU A 124 -0.98 -11.99 -8.40
N GLY A 125 -0.27 -10.99 -8.93
CA GLY A 125 0.65 -10.17 -8.16
C GLY A 125 -0.03 -9.41 -7.03
N ALA A 126 -1.18 -8.76 -7.31
CA ALA A 126 -1.96 -8.05 -6.30
C ALA A 126 -2.49 -9.01 -5.21
N PHE A 127 -3.00 -10.18 -5.61
CA PHE A 127 -3.46 -11.21 -4.68
C PHE A 127 -2.31 -11.70 -3.78
N LEU A 128 -1.17 -12.07 -4.37
CA LEU A 128 0.00 -12.52 -3.62
C LEU A 128 0.56 -11.43 -2.71
N GLY A 129 0.65 -10.19 -3.20
CA GLY A 129 1.11 -9.06 -2.40
C GLY A 129 0.25 -8.85 -1.16
N LYS A 130 -1.08 -8.89 -1.33
CA LYS A 130 -2.02 -8.76 -0.22
C LYS A 130 -1.86 -9.90 0.77
N PHE A 131 -1.78 -11.12 0.28
CA PHE A 131 -1.62 -12.33 1.08
C PHE A 131 -0.33 -12.33 1.90
N LEU A 132 0.78 -11.88 1.31
CA LEU A 132 2.09 -11.88 1.97
C LEU A 132 2.27 -10.73 2.96
N PHE A 133 1.77 -9.53 2.65
CA PHE A 133 2.10 -8.32 3.42
C PHE A 133 0.97 -7.82 4.34
N ASP A 134 -0.30 -8.11 4.09
CA ASP A 134 -1.41 -7.63 4.94
C ASP A 134 -2.05 -8.77 5.74
N TRP A 135 -1.31 -9.28 6.73
CA TRP A 135 -1.89 -10.14 7.76
C TRP A 135 -2.73 -9.30 8.73
N GLY A 136 -4.05 -9.52 8.73
CA GLY A 136 -4.99 -8.76 9.55
C GLY A 136 -4.68 -8.86 11.04
N GLN A 137 -4.70 -7.72 11.74
CA GLN A 137 -4.65 -7.63 13.20
C GLN A 137 -5.89 -6.88 13.66
N TYR A 138 -6.72 -7.53 14.49
CA TYR A 138 -7.97 -6.96 15.00
C TYR A 138 -7.84 -6.79 16.50
N ARG A 139 -7.82 -5.55 16.97
CA ARG A 139 -7.83 -5.24 18.41
C ARG A 139 -9.28 -5.20 18.85
N ILE A 140 -9.68 -6.19 19.65
CA ILE A 140 -11.00 -6.25 20.27
C ILE A 140 -10.84 -5.70 21.69
N VAL A 141 -11.53 -4.61 22.01
CA VAL A 141 -11.59 -4.11 23.39
C VAL A 141 -12.63 -4.96 24.12
N LEU A 142 -12.18 -5.80 25.03
CA LEU A 142 -13.06 -6.61 25.87
C LEU A 142 -13.40 -5.80 27.13
N GLY A 143 -14.67 -5.43 27.28
CA GLY A 143 -15.22 -4.80 28.49
C GLY A 143 -15.09 -3.28 28.56
N GLN A 144 -16.21 -2.58 28.35
CA GLN A 144 -16.53 -1.35 29.05
C GLN A 144 -17.38 -1.70 30.26
#